data_AF-A0A914YI73-F1
#
_entry.id   AF-A0A914YI73-F1
#
_cell.length_a   1.000
_cell.length_b   1.000
_cell.length_c   1.000
_cell.angle_alpha   90.00
_cell.angle_beta   90.00
_cell.angle_gamma   90.00
#
_symmetry.space_group_name_H-M   'P 1'
#
loop_
_entity.id
_entity.type
_entity.pdbx_description
1 polymer ?
#
loop_
_entity_poly.entity_id
_entity_poly.type
_entity_poly.pdbx_seq_one_letter_code
_entity_poly.pdbx_strand_id
1 'polypeptide(L)'
;MNKVGPVLHQLKKITIDTDSFWKIFTPELTQLVNTFKKYDYELRIAGGAVRDIIMDIVPEDIDFASTATPPQMKEMFEKEHIRMLHKKGEEHGTITCRINEKQNFEVTTLR
;
A
#
# COMPACT_ATOMS: atom_id res chain seq x y z
N MET A 1 -36.66 -21.77 -32.99
CA MET A 1 -35.58 -22.09 -32.03
C MET A 1 -34.72 -20.84 -31.85
N ASN A 2 -34.93 -20.08 -30.78
CA ASN A 2 -34.12 -18.89 -30.51
C ASN A 2 -32.88 -19.31 -29.74
N LYS A 3 -31.72 -19.34 -30.42
CA LYS A 3 -30.42 -19.50 -29.77
C LYS A 3 -30.05 -18.16 -29.15
N VAL A 4 -30.25 -18.04 -27.84
CA VAL A 4 -29.65 -16.96 -27.05
C VAL A 4 -28.15 -17.25 -26.99
N GLY A 5 -27.36 -16.50 -27.77
CA GLY A 5 -25.91 -16.57 -27.71
C GLY A 5 -25.40 -16.01 -26.37
N PRO A 6 -24.24 -16.47 -25.87
CA PRO A 6 -23.72 -16.00 -24.58
C PRO A 6 -23.35 -14.51 -24.70
N VAL A 7 -24.01 -13.68 -23.90
CA VAL A 7 -23.61 -12.28 -23.71
C VAL A 7 -22.34 -12.29 -22.86
N LEU A 8 -21.17 -12.35 -23.52
CA LEU A 8 -19.90 -12.03 -22.87
C LEU A 8 -19.89 -10.53 -22.57
N HIS A 9 -20.31 -10.15 -21.37
CA HIS A 9 -20.00 -8.82 -20.83
C HIS A 9 -18.47 -8.76 -20.65
N GLN A 10 -17.79 -8.01 -21.52
CA GLN A 10 -16.42 -7.57 -21.26
C GLN A 10 -16.44 -6.74 -19.98
N LEU A 11 -15.86 -7.28 -18.91
CA LEU A 11 -15.66 -6.53 -17.67
C LEU A 11 -14.70 -5.37 -17.97
N LYS A 12 -15.19 -4.13 -17.88
CA LYS A 12 -14.32 -2.95 -17.87
C LYS A 12 -13.60 -2.88 -16.52
N LYS A 13 -12.28 -2.71 -16.55
CA LYS A 13 -11.51 -2.41 -15.35
C LYS A 13 -11.96 -1.04 -14.83
N ILE A 14 -12.51 -1.02 -13.62
CA ILE A 14 -12.85 0.21 -12.91
C ILE A 14 -11.65 0.58 -12.04
N THR A 15 -11.26 1.84 -12.06
CA THR A 15 -10.21 2.40 -11.22
C THR A 15 -10.80 3.46 -10.31
N ILE A 16 -10.24 3.59 -9.10
CA ILE A 16 -10.56 4.69 -8.20
C ILE A 16 -9.90 5.95 -8.75
N ASP A 17 -10.68 7.01 -8.90
CA ASP A 17 -10.24 8.32 -9.35
C ASP A 17 -10.99 9.38 -8.52
N THR A 18 -10.57 9.54 -7.28
CA THR A 18 -11.16 10.46 -6.30
C THR A 18 -10.13 11.49 -5.85
N ASP A 19 -10.57 12.68 -5.46
CA ASP A 19 -9.68 13.71 -4.91
C ASP A 19 -8.98 13.22 -3.65
N SER A 20 -9.69 12.44 -2.81
CA SER A 20 -9.10 11.82 -1.62
C SER A 20 -7.93 10.91 -1.95
N PHE A 21 -8.04 10.12 -3.02
CA PHE A 21 -6.97 9.22 -3.46
C PHE A 21 -5.73 10.00 -3.89
N TRP A 22 -5.88 11.03 -4.72
CA TRP A 22 -4.73 11.79 -5.21
C TRP A 22 -4.02 12.60 -4.11
N LYS A 23 -4.75 13.03 -3.07
CA LYS A 23 -4.19 13.79 -1.94
C LYS A 23 -3.22 12.98 -1.07
N ILE A 24 -3.25 11.64 -1.12
CA ILE A 24 -2.33 10.83 -0.30
C ILE A 24 -0.91 10.76 -0.85
N PHE A 25 -0.70 11.11 -2.14
CA PHE A 25 0.59 10.97 -2.82
C PHE A 25 1.59 12.06 -2.44
N THR A 26 2.20 11.90 -1.26
CA THR A 26 3.34 12.72 -0.83
C THR A 26 4.64 12.27 -1.51
N PRO A 27 5.70 13.11 -1.51
CA PRO A 27 7.04 12.69 -1.93
C PRO A 27 7.53 11.46 -1.16
N GLU A 28 7.22 11.40 0.14
CA GLU A 28 7.59 10.29 1.02
C GLU A 28 6.86 8.99 0.64
N LEU A 29 5.56 9.05 0.35
CA LEU A 29 4.80 7.89 -0.13
C LEU A 29 5.30 7.43 -1.50
N THR A 30 5.62 8.37 -2.38
CA THR A 30 6.18 8.06 -3.70
C THR A 30 7.52 7.34 -3.58
N GLN A 31 8.37 7.75 -2.64
CA GLN A 31 9.62 7.06 -2.34
C GLN A 31 9.36 5.65 -1.80
N LEU A 32 8.42 5.47 -0.88
CA LEU A 32 8.04 4.14 -0.37
C LEU A 32 7.60 3.21 -1.51
N VAL A 33 6.68 3.64 -2.36
CA VAL A 33 6.18 2.87 -3.50
C VAL A 33 7.32 2.48 -4.45
N ASN A 34 8.21 3.42 -4.77
CA ASN A 34 9.35 3.16 -5.63
C ASN A 34 10.35 2.17 -5.00
N THR A 35 10.56 2.23 -3.68
CA THR A 35 11.39 1.26 -2.97
C THR A 35 10.79 -0.15 -3.08
N PHE A 36 9.51 -0.35 -2.76
CA PHE A 36 8.90 -1.69 -2.89
C PHE A 36 8.94 -2.21 -4.33
N LYS A 37 8.69 -1.34 -5.32
CA LYS A 37 8.79 -1.67 -6.74
C LYS A 37 10.21 -2.08 -7.15
N LYS A 38 11.25 -1.39 -6.64
CA LYS A 38 12.67 -1.70 -6.93
C LYS A 38 13.05 -3.11 -6.48
N TYR A 39 12.43 -3.62 -5.41
CA TYR A 39 12.71 -4.93 -4.84
C TYR A 39 11.68 -6.00 -5.23
N ASP A 40 10.79 -5.70 -6.18
CA ASP A 40 9.78 -6.62 -6.72
C ASP A 40 8.80 -7.16 -5.67
N TYR A 41 8.45 -6.31 -4.69
CA TYR A 41 7.39 -6.60 -3.72
C TYR A 41 6.15 -5.77 -4.01
N GLU A 42 4.98 -6.38 -3.86
CA GLU A 42 3.72 -5.65 -3.97
C GLU A 42 3.53 -4.77 -2.73
N LEU A 43 2.99 -3.57 -2.93
CA LEU A 43 2.57 -2.68 -1.86
C LEU A 43 1.16 -2.19 -2.16
N ARG A 44 0.23 -2.40 -1.24
CA ARG A 44 -1.20 -2.09 -1.41
C ARG A 44 -1.71 -1.34 -0.19
N ILE A 45 -2.67 -0.43 -0.40
CA ILE A 45 -3.41 0.19 0.70
C ILE A 45 -4.36 -0.87 1.27
N ALA A 46 -4.51 -0.91 2.60
CA ALA A 46 -5.34 -1.87 3.30
C ALA A 46 -6.25 -1.20 4.33
N GLY A 47 -7.22 -1.97 4.84
CA GLY A 47 -8.01 -1.58 6.00
C GLY A 47 -8.93 -0.37 5.79
N GLY A 48 -9.04 0.46 6.83
CA GLY A 48 -9.93 1.63 6.86
C GLY A 48 -9.61 2.66 5.78
N ALA A 49 -8.34 2.82 5.41
CA ALA A 49 -7.92 3.76 4.39
C ALA A 49 -8.56 3.47 3.03
N VAL A 50 -8.75 2.19 2.67
CA VAL A 50 -9.45 1.81 1.43
C VAL A 50 -10.92 2.25 1.46
N ARG A 51 -11.60 2.02 2.60
CA ARG A 51 -13.00 2.44 2.78
C ARG A 51 -13.12 3.95 2.65
N ASP A 52 -12.26 4.71 3.31
CA ASP A 52 -12.32 6.16 3.33
C ASP A 52 -12.07 6.73 1.92
N ILE A 53 -11.07 6.20 1.19
CA ILE A 53 -10.81 6.59 -0.20
C ILE A 53 -12.03 6.34 -1.11
N ILE A 54 -12.68 5.18 -1.00
CA ILE A 54 -13.88 4.84 -1.79
C ILE A 54 -15.04 5.80 -1.46
N MET A 55 -15.08 6.33 -0.25
CA MET A 55 -16.07 7.33 0.21
C MET A 55 -15.66 8.79 -0.10
N ASP A 56 -14.55 9.00 -0.83
CA ASP A 56 -13.94 10.31 -1.09
C ASP A 56 -13.57 11.10 0.19
N ILE A 57 -13.19 10.37 1.24
CA ILE A 57 -12.67 10.91 2.51
C ILE A 57 -11.15 10.70 2.52
N VAL A 58 -10.39 11.75 2.85
CA VAL A 58 -8.93 11.64 3.01
C VAL A 58 -8.65 10.85 4.29
N PRO A 59 -7.99 9.68 4.21
CA PRO A 59 -7.66 8.91 5.40
C PRO A 59 -6.65 9.65 6.27
N GLU A 60 -6.84 9.60 7.59
CA GLU A 60 -5.91 10.19 8.56
C GLU A 60 -4.62 9.36 8.67
N ASP A 61 -4.78 8.04 8.71
CA ASP A 61 -3.70 7.05 8.73
C ASP A 61 -3.86 6.08 7.56
N ILE A 62 -2.73 5.67 6.96
CA ILE A 62 -2.72 4.74 5.82
C ILE A 62 -1.95 3.49 6.18
N ASP A 63 -2.69 2.39 6.35
CA ASP A 63 -2.12 1.06 6.50
C ASP A 63 -1.75 0.48 5.14
N PHE A 64 -0.53 -0.05 5.05
CA PHE A 64 -0.08 -0.78 3.87
C PHE A 64 0.02 -2.28 4.14
N ALA A 65 -0.32 -3.06 3.12
CA ALA A 65 -0.06 -4.49 3.06
C ALA A 65 0.97 -4.79 1.97
N SER A 66 1.86 -5.74 2.24
CA SER A 66 2.89 -6.16 1.29
C SER A 66 3.11 -7.67 1.25
N THR A 67 3.58 -8.17 0.11
CA THR A 67 4.12 -9.52 -0.01
C THR A 67 5.50 -9.68 0.64
N ALA A 68 6.20 -8.58 0.93
CA ALA A 68 7.46 -8.61 1.65
C ALA A 68 7.26 -9.06 3.11
N THR A 69 8.09 -10.00 3.56
CA THR A 69 8.17 -10.41 4.98
C THR A 69 8.92 -9.38 5.83
N PRO A 70 8.79 -9.39 7.17
CA PRO A 70 9.50 -8.43 8.01
C PRO A 70 11.03 -8.47 7.85
N PRO A 71 11.70 -9.64 7.75
CA PRO A 71 13.13 -9.69 7.46
C PRO A 71 13.51 -9.05 6.13
N GLN A 72 12.72 -9.28 5.07
CA GLN A 72 12.95 -8.68 3.75
C GLN A 72 12.76 -7.16 3.76
N MET A 73 11.72 -6.66 4.44
CA MET A 73 11.51 -5.23 4.62
C MET A 73 12.67 -4.58 5.38
N LYS A 74 13.16 -5.24 6.44
CA LYS A 74 14.31 -4.73 7.21
C LYS A 74 15.56 -4.60 6.36
N GLU A 75 15.93 -5.66 5.63
CA GLU A 75 17.08 -5.66 4.75
C GLU A 75 16.94 -4.59 3.65
N MET A 76 15.76 -4.48 3.05
CA MET A 76 15.46 -3.48 2.02
C MET A 76 15.60 -2.06 2.57
N PHE A 77 14.99 -1.75 3.71
CA PHE A 77 15.06 -0.42 4.30
C PHE A 77 16.47 -0.06 4.77
N GLU A 78 17.24 -1.02 5.29
CA GLU A 78 18.65 -0.81 5.61
C GLU A 78 19.49 -0.45 4.37
N LYS A 79 19.31 -1.18 3.26
CA LYS A 79 20.00 -0.91 1.99
C LYS A 79 19.64 0.44 1.36
N GLU A 80 18.39 0.89 1.52
CA GLU A 80 17.95 2.21 1.03
C GLU A 80 18.21 3.34 2.04
N HIS A 81 18.89 3.06 3.17
CA HIS A 81 19.10 4.02 4.25
C HIS A 81 17.81 4.66 4.79
N ILE A 82 16.71 3.90 4.78
CA ILE A 82 15.42 4.29 5.32
C ILE A 82 15.37 3.91 6.80
N ARG A 83 15.09 4.89 7.66
CA ARG A 83 15.00 4.68 9.10
C ARG A 83 13.82 3.77 9.43
N MET A 84 14.08 2.74 10.22
CA MET A 84 13.04 1.91 10.82
C MET A 84 12.76 2.35 12.27
N LEU A 85 11.51 2.22 12.68
CA LEU A 85 11.09 2.48 14.06
C LEU A 85 10.78 1.15 14.73
N HIS A 86 11.47 0.88 15.85
CA HIS A 86 11.21 -0.31 16.66
C HIS A 86 9.90 -0.11 17.43
N LYS A 87 8.83 -0.78 16.96
CA LYS A 87 7.51 -0.81 17.59
C LYS A 87 7.10 -2.26 17.88
N LYS A 88 6.11 -2.45 18.76
CA LYS A 88 5.52 -3.76 19.07
C LYS A 88 4.85 -4.44 17.86
N GLY A 89 4.54 -3.70 16.80
CA GLY A 89 3.90 -4.24 15.59
C GLY A 89 4.70 -5.33 14.88
N GLU A 90 6.02 -5.40 15.09
CA GLU A 90 6.87 -6.40 14.45
C GLU A 90 6.48 -7.85 14.82
N GLU A 91 6.07 -8.07 16.07
CA GLU A 91 5.57 -9.38 16.55
C GLU A 91 4.33 -9.84 15.77
N HIS A 92 3.64 -8.89 15.13
CA HIS A 92 2.48 -9.10 14.29
C HIS A 92 2.78 -8.82 12.81
N GLY A 93 4.03 -8.90 12.36
CA GLY A 93 4.39 -8.79 10.96
C GLY A 93 4.34 -7.37 10.38
N THR A 94 4.28 -6.34 11.23
CA THR A 94 4.28 -4.94 10.82
C THR A 94 5.66 -4.30 11.02
N ILE A 95 6.20 -3.69 9.96
CA ILE A 95 7.38 -2.83 10.05
C ILE A 95 6.94 -1.38 9.88
N THR A 96 7.36 -0.52 10.81
CA THR A 96 7.21 0.93 10.67
C THR A 96 8.51 1.54 10.16
N CYS A 97 8.44 2.30 9.07
CA CYS A 97 9.57 3.08 8.55
C CYS A 97 9.25 4.59 8.60
N ARG A 98 10.31 5.41 8.63
CA ARG A 98 10.23 6.88 8.57
C ARG A 98 11.06 7.36 7.39
N ILE A 99 10.42 8.07 6.47
CA ILE A 99 11.06 8.61 5.26
C ILE A 99 11.27 10.11 5.42
N ASN A 100 12.47 10.59 5.04
CA ASN A 100 12.91 11.99 5.09
C ASN A 100 12.72 12.67 6.46
N GLU A 101 12.81 11.90 7.55
CA GLU A 101 12.53 12.36 8.93
C GLU A 101 11.18 13.07 9.09
N LYS A 102 10.22 12.81 8.20
CA LYS A 102 8.96 13.56 8.12
C LYS A 102 7.74 12.66 8.31
N GLN A 103 7.61 11.61 7.51
CA GLN A 103 6.40 10.77 7.49
C GLN A 103 6.72 9.33 7.90
N ASN A 104 5.83 8.76 8.73
CA ASN A 104 5.88 7.35 9.12
C ASN A 104 4.93 6.54 8.23
N PHE A 105 5.32 5.30 7.92
CA PHE A 105 4.46 4.35 7.23
C PHE A 105 4.50 3.00 7.95
N GLU A 106 3.32 2.39 8.11
CA GLU A 106 3.18 1.05 8.66
C GLU A 106 2.88 0.07 7.52
N VAL A 107 3.77 -0.92 7.35
CA VAL A 107 3.64 -1.94 6.31
C VAL A 107 3.56 -3.31 6.96
N THR A 108 2.47 -4.02 6.70
CA THR A 108 2.19 -5.34 7.28
C THR A 108 2.27 -6.43 6.22
N THR A 109 2.98 -7.51 6.52
CA THR A 109 3.04 -8.68 5.63
C THR A 109 1.67 -9.37 5.55
N LEU A 110 1.27 -9.79 4.34
CA LEU A 110 0.08 -10.61 4.11
C LEU A 110 0.19 -11.95 4.86
N ARG A 111 -0.91 -12.38 5.49
CA ARG A 111 -0.99 -13.60 6.31
C ARG A 111 -2.41 -14.14 6.36
#